data_AF-A0A0F5PH04-F1
#
_entry.id   AF-A0A0F5PH04-F1
#
_cell.length_a   1.000
_cell.length_b   1.000
_cell.length_c   1.000
_cell.angle_alpha   90.00
_cell.angle_beta   90.00
_cell.angle_gamma   90.00
#
_symmetry.space_group_name_H-M   'P 1'
#
loop_
_entity.id
_entity.type
_entity.pdbx_description
1 polymer ?
#
loop_
_entity_poly.entity_id
_entity_poly.type
_entity_poly.pdbx_seq_one_letter_code
_entity_poly.pdbx_strand_id
1 'polypeptide(L)'
;MARTAMLGRLATARRAFERQRPSELRLDAGKMFSQAYRLKLSTVLPAAEIAIMLAAEDMRELGLARARLGDLGDAAVQLRRAAALCDDSGLSDHGRIAGLAFQRAAEAFLAYRLGRHDEAVRSLEDAIIVCDHLADVFGDAIEFRRIHFARNILRVQCHGAPSERIVADTVDLLYYIGGDASRWPLAVGQGLGKPERLSAAQRGCAVDETIINLALAKVDIGAGRGFVPRIVHRQGFDGHLLASFEWCDAMMALGARDQRSFARHAINFFEHRNYDLVHAGQILDDAIAAQAASSGSSS
;
A
#
# COMPACT_ATOMS: atom_id res chain seq x y z
N MET A 1 29.63 -6.87 -19.95
CA MET A 1 30.08 -6.07 -18.79
C MET A 1 30.63 -7.04 -17.75
N ALA A 2 31.87 -6.85 -17.29
CA ALA A 2 32.47 -7.74 -16.28
C ALA A 2 31.66 -7.68 -14.97
N ARG A 3 31.50 -8.81 -14.27
CA ARG A 3 30.74 -8.93 -13.01
C ARG A 3 31.11 -7.83 -12.00
N THR A 4 32.40 -7.54 -11.86
CA THR A 4 32.95 -6.48 -11.00
C THR A 4 32.42 -5.09 -11.35
N ALA A 5 32.34 -4.75 -12.65
CA ALA A 5 31.83 -3.44 -13.09
C ALA A 5 30.32 -3.29 -12.79
N MET A 6 29.54 -4.38 -12.96
CA MET A 6 28.12 -4.39 -12.63
C MET A 6 27.88 -4.19 -11.13
N LEU A 7 28.62 -4.91 -10.28
CA LEU A 7 28.54 -4.74 -8.82
C LEU A 7 28.97 -3.34 -8.37
N GLY A 8 30.02 -2.78 -8.98
CA GLY A 8 30.45 -1.40 -8.72
C GLY A 8 29.38 -0.35 -9.10
N ARG A 9 28.68 -0.56 -10.22
CA ARG A 9 27.56 0.30 -10.62
C ARG A 9 26.38 0.17 -9.66
N LEU A 10 26.01 -1.05 -9.25
CA LEU A 10 24.95 -1.27 -8.27
C LEU A 10 25.25 -0.58 -6.94
N ALA A 11 26.46 -0.74 -6.40
CA ALA A 11 26.87 -0.05 -5.16
C ALA A 11 26.86 1.48 -5.30
N THR A 12 27.14 2.01 -6.50
CA THR A 12 27.08 3.45 -6.76
C THR A 12 25.64 3.95 -6.85
N ALA A 13 24.76 3.23 -7.53
CA ALA A 13 23.34 3.56 -7.64
C ALA A 13 22.65 3.56 -6.26
N ARG A 14 22.91 2.52 -5.44
CA ARG A 14 22.41 2.42 -4.06
C ARG A 14 22.81 3.62 -3.19
N ARG A 15 24.11 3.94 -3.16
CA ARG A 15 24.61 5.10 -2.39
C ARG A 15 24.08 6.43 -2.90
N ALA A 16 23.75 6.55 -4.18
CA ALA A 16 23.11 7.75 -4.71
C ALA A 16 21.66 7.85 -4.19
N PHE A 17 20.90 6.75 -4.28
CA PHE A 17 19.54 6.64 -3.76
C PHE A 17 19.47 6.97 -2.26
N GLU A 18 20.36 6.39 -1.43
CA GLU A 18 20.42 6.66 0.01
C GLU A 18 20.76 8.12 0.33
N ARG A 19 21.75 8.71 -0.36
CA ARG A 19 22.16 10.11 -0.10
C ARG A 19 21.10 11.13 -0.48
N GLN A 20 20.31 10.82 -1.50
CA GLN A 20 19.28 11.72 -2.02
C GLN A 20 17.92 11.48 -1.37
N ARG A 21 17.78 10.41 -0.57
CA ARG A 21 16.60 10.13 0.23
C ARG A 21 16.39 11.27 1.25
N PRO A 22 15.32 12.06 1.13
CA PRO A 22 15.14 13.20 2.02
C PRO A 22 14.95 12.72 3.46
N SER A 23 15.68 13.33 4.40
CA SER A 23 15.59 13.03 5.84
C SER A 23 14.17 13.26 6.39
N GLU A 24 13.41 14.13 5.72
CA GLU A 24 12.04 14.54 6.05
C GLU A 24 10.95 13.62 5.44
N LEU A 25 11.30 12.73 4.50
CA LEU A 25 10.36 11.82 3.83
C LEU A 25 10.02 10.54 4.61
N ARG A 26 10.27 10.56 5.93
CA ARG A 26 9.70 9.58 6.88
C ARG A 26 8.28 9.93 7.32
N LEU A 27 7.64 10.90 6.68
CA LEU A 27 6.24 11.18 6.93
C LEU A 27 5.39 10.06 6.33
N ASP A 28 4.86 9.22 7.20
CA ASP A 28 3.85 8.20 6.92
C ASP A 28 2.66 8.90 6.23
N ALA A 29 2.56 8.79 4.90
CA ALA A 29 1.53 9.48 4.13
C ALA A 29 0.12 9.05 4.56
N GLY A 30 -0.04 7.84 5.11
CA GLY A 30 -1.25 7.38 5.79
C GLY A 30 -1.59 8.24 7.01
N LYS A 31 -0.61 8.52 7.87
CA LYS A 31 -0.78 9.44 9.01
C LYS A 31 -1.04 10.87 8.56
N MET A 32 -0.30 11.38 7.58
CA MET A 32 -0.52 12.73 7.04
C MET A 32 -1.93 12.85 6.45
N PHE A 33 -2.36 11.88 5.66
CA PHE A 33 -3.71 11.84 5.12
C PHE A 33 -4.75 11.86 6.24
N SER A 34 -4.59 11.02 7.26
CA SER A 34 -5.54 10.93 8.38
C SER A 34 -5.57 12.22 9.19
N GLN A 35 -4.43 12.88 9.41
CA GLN A 35 -4.35 14.20 10.05
C GLN A 35 -5.02 15.30 9.20
N ALA A 36 -4.70 15.38 7.90
CA ALA A 36 -5.27 16.36 6.98
C ALA A 36 -6.78 16.18 6.84
N TYR A 37 -7.25 14.93 6.78
CA TYR A 37 -8.67 14.62 6.69
C TYR A 37 -9.41 15.02 7.97
N ARG A 38 -8.84 14.78 9.16
CA ARG A 38 -9.43 15.26 10.43
C ARG A 38 -9.47 16.78 10.51
N LEU A 39 -8.42 17.46 10.07
CA LEU A 39 -8.42 18.90 10.00
C LEU A 39 -9.55 19.38 9.08
N LYS A 40 -9.74 18.77 7.91
CA LYS A 40 -10.88 19.05 7.03
C LYS A 40 -12.22 18.84 7.75
N LEU A 41 -12.41 17.69 8.39
CA LEU A 41 -13.65 17.41 9.13
C LEU A 41 -13.92 18.46 10.19
N SER A 42 -12.89 18.92 10.90
CA SER A 42 -13.03 19.96 11.93
C SER A 42 -13.50 21.31 11.41
N THR A 43 -13.36 21.59 10.11
CA THR A 43 -13.88 22.83 9.52
C THR A 43 -15.30 22.70 9.00
N VAL A 44 -15.87 21.49 8.93
CA VAL A 44 -17.21 21.24 8.37
C VAL A 44 -18.19 20.61 9.35
N LEU A 45 -17.71 19.92 10.38
CA LEU A 45 -18.54 19.30 11.41
C LEU A 45 -18.58 20.13 12.70
N PRO A 46 -19.68 20.06 13.48
CA PRO A 46 -19.74 20.63 14.81
C PRO A 46 -18.65 20.08 15.74
N ALA A 47 -18.15 20.92 16.65
CA ALA A 47 -17.10 20.53 17.59
C ALA A 47 -17.46 19.31 18.46
N ALA A 48 -18.75 19.16 18.81
CA ALA A 48 -19.24 17.99 19.55
C ALA A 48 -19.08 16.68 18.75
N GLU A 49 -19.38 16.70 17.45
CA GLU A 49 -19.18 15.53 16.58
C GLU A 49 -17.70 15.20 16.43
N ILE A 50 -16.84 16.22 16.28
CA ILE A 50 -15.38 16.03 16.22
C ILE A 50 -14.84 15.39 17.50
N ALA A 51 -15.35 15.80 18.68
CA ALA A 51 -14.96 15.18 19.94
C ALA A 51 -15.31 13.68 19.97
N ILE A 52 -16.50 13.30 19.48
CA ILE A 52 -16.92 11.89 19.36
C ILE A 52 -16.00 11.13 18.38
N MET A 53 -15.71 11.72 17.21
CA MET A 53 -14.86 11.09 16.20
C MET A 53 -13.42 10.86 16.68
N LEU A 54 -12.86 11.82 17.42
CA LEU A 54 -11.53 11.69 18.03
C LEU A 54 -11.51 10.61 19.11
N ALA A 55 -12.52 10.56 19.97
CA ALA A 55 -12.63 9.50 20.98
C ALA A 55 -12.74 8.10 20.32
N ALA A 56 -13.53 7.99 19.24
CA ALA A 56 -13.63 6.74 18.47
C ALA A 56 -12.29 6.35 17.83
N GLU A 57 -11.51 7.32 17.34
CA GLU A 57 -10.19 7.08 16.78
C GLU A 57 -9.18 6.60 17.82
N ASP A 58 -9.13 7.22 19.00
CA ASP A 58 -8.24 6.79 20.09
C ASP A 58 -8.50 5.33 20.46
N MET A 59 -9.78 4.94 20.53
CA MET A 59 -10.18 3.55 20.77
C MET A 59 -9.78 2.63 19.60
N ARG A 60 -9.90 3.09 18.34
CA ARG A 60 -9.41 2.33 17.18
C ARG A 60 -7.92 2.12 17.20
N GLU A 61 -7.14 3.17 17.43
CA GLU A 61 -5.67 3.09 17.45
C GLU A 61 -5.18 2.19 18.59
N LEU A 62 -5.81 2.27 19.77
CA LEU A 62 -5.56 1.33 20.86
C LEU A 62 -5.89 -0.11 20.45
N GLY A 63 -7.05 -0.34 19.84
CA GLY A 63 -7.46 -1.64 19.34
C GLY A 63 -6.49 -2.21 18.29
N LEU A 64 -6.06 -1.38 17.33
CA LEU A 64 -5.08 -1.75 16.32
C LEU A 64 -3.70 -2.05 16.93
N ALA A 65 -3.26 -1.27 17.92
CA ALA A 65 -2.01 -1.53 18.64
C ALA A 65 -2.06 -2.87 19.38
N ARG A 66 -3.16 -3.17 20.07
CA ARG A 66 -3.38 -4.47 20.73
C ARG A 66 -3.40 -5.63 19.74
N ALA A 67 -4.11 -5.47 18.62
CA ALA A 67 -4.14 -6.47 17.56
C ALA A 67 -2.73 -6.73 17.00
N ARG A 68 -1.93 -5.68 16.79
CA ARG A 68 -0.52 -5.81 16.35
C ARG A 68 0.28 -6.68 17.31
N LEU A 69 0.14 -6.47 18.62
CA LEU A 69 0.79 -7.23 19.69
C LEU A 69 0.22 -8.65 19.90
N GLY A 70 -0.87 -9.02 19.21
CA GLY A 70 -1.51 -10.33 19.35
C GLY A 70 -2.55 -10.43 20.47
N ASP A 71 -2.84 -9.33 21.16
CA ASP A 71 -3.93 -9.26 22.14
C ASP A 71 -5.27 -9.03 21.43
N LEU A 72 -5.75 -10.08 20.75
CA LEU A 72 -6.93 -10.00 19.89
C LEU A 72 -8.24 -9.84 20.69
N GLY A 73 -8.24 -10.28 21.95
CA GLY A 73 -9.37 -10.12 22.86
C GLY A 73 -9.59 -8.66 23.27
N ASP A 74 -8.54 -7.99 23.76
CA ASP A 74 -8.63 -6.56 24.09
C ASP A 74 -8.85 -5.72 22.83
N ALA A 75 -8.18 -6.05 21.72
CA ALA A 75 -8.42 -5.40 20.44
C ALA A 75 -9.91 -5.39 20.05
N ALA A 76 -10.59 -6.53 20.16
CA ALA A 76 -12.02 -6.63 19.88
C ALA A 76 -12.87 -5.76 20.82
N VAL A 77 -12.50 -5.66 22.10
CA VAL A 77 -13.19 -4.79 23.06
C VAL A 77 -13.06 -3.32 22.64
N GLN A 78 -11.85 -2.85 22.33
CA GLN A 78 -11.63 -1.46 21.95
C GLN A 78 -12.31 -1.10 20.63
N LEU A 79 -12.25 -1.99 19.63
CA LEU A 79 -12.93 -1.75 18.35
C LEU A 79 -14.45 -1.72 18.48
N ARG A 80 -15.06 -2.53 19.36
CA ARG A 80 -16.50 -2.42 19.66
C ARG A 80 -16.87 -1.10 20.32
N ARG A 81 -16.02 -0.60 21.23
CA ARG A 81 -16.23 0.73 21.86
C ARG A 81 -16.15 1.85 20.82
N ALA A 82 -15.18 1.77 19.90
CA ALA A 82 -15.09 2.71 18.79
C ALA A 82 -16.33 2.66 17.88
N ALA A 83 -16.83 1.45 17.55
CA ALA A 83 -18.04 1.29 16.76
C ALA A 83 -19.27 1.94 17.43
N ALA A 84 -19.45 1.72 18.74
CA ALA A 84 -20.55 2.32 19.49
C ALA A 84 -20.53 3.86 19.48
N LEU A 85 -19.35 4.49 19.44
CA LEU A 85 -19.22 5.93 19.27
C LEU A 85 -19.56 6.40 17.85
N CYS A 86 -19.27 5.59 16.83
CA CYS A 86 -19.64 5.90 15.43
C CYS A 86 -21.13 5.69 15.15
N ASP A 87 -21.84 4.90 15.96
CA ASP A 87 -23.28 4.69 15.88
C ASP A 87 -24.07 5.67 16.77
N ASP A 88 -23.41 6.65 17.39
CA ASP A 88 -24.06 7.65 18.23
C ASP A 88 -25.04 8.53 17.42
N SER A 89 -26.28 8.64 17.90
CA SER A 89 -27.34 9.46 17.29
C SER A 89 -27.03 10.96 17.19
N GLY A 90 -26.00 11.43 17.90
CA GLY A 90 -25.52 12.81 17.85
C GLY A 90 -24.63 13.12 16.64
N LEU A 91 -24.24 12.12 15.83
CA LEU A 91 -23.47 12.35 14.61
C LEU A 91 -24.38 12.68 13.43
N SER A 92 -23.97 13.67 12.64
CA SER A 92 -24.51 13.89 11.31
C SER A 92 -24.20 12.71 10.39
N ASP A 93 -24.90 12.61 9.25
CA ASP A 93 -24.59 11.58 8.25
C ASP A 93 -23.13 11.67 7.77
N HIS A 94 -22.58 12.87 7.62
CA HIS A 94 -21.17 13.04 7.23
C HIS A 94 -20.24 12.46 8.30
N GLY A 95 -20.41 12.82 9.57
CA GLY A 95 -19.60 12.32 10.68
C GLY A 95 -19.71 10.80 10.85
N ARG A 96 -20.93 10.26 10.76
CA ARG A 96 -21.20 8.81 10.86
C ARG A 96 -20.53 8.02 9.74
N ILE A 97 -20.68 8.45 8.50
CA ILE A 97 -20.12 7.77 7.32
C ILE A 97 -18.59 7.89 7.33
N ALA A 98 -18.04 9.05 7.71
CA ALA A 98 -16.60 9.22 7.87
C ALA A 98 -16.05 8.28 8.95
N GLY A 99 -16.69 8.20 10.12
CA GLY A 99 -16.33 7.26 11.18
C GLY A 99 -16.37 5.80 10.73
N LEU A 100 -17.41 5.42 9.98
CA LEU A 100 -17.62 4.05 9.49
C LEU A 100 -16.49 3.60 8.55
N ALA A 101 -15.99 4.46 7.67
CA ALA A 101 -14.89 4.12 6.75
C ALA A 101 -13.62 3.68 7.49
N PHE A 102 -13.26 4.38 8.58
CA PHE A 102 -12.11 4.01 9.41
C PHE A 102 -12.40 2.80 10.29
N GLN A 103 -13.62 2.70 10.82
CA GLN A 103 -14.05 1.58 11.65
C GLN A 103 -13.97 0.25 10.91
N ARG A 104 -14.52 0.18 9.68
CA ARG A 104 -14.51 -1.03 8.86
C ARG A 104 -13.11 -1.52 8.53
N ALA A 105 -12.19 -0.59 8.24
CA ALA A 105 -10.79 -0.94 8.01
C ALA A 105 -10.10 -1.51 9.27
N ALA A 106 -10.44 -0.99 10.46
CA ALA A 106 -9.89 -1.49 11.71
C ALA A 106 -10.42 -2.89 12.06
N GLU A 107 -11.73 -3.12 11.86
CA GLU A 107 -12.37 -4.42 11.99
C GLU A 107 -11.77 -5.45 11.02
N ALA A 108 -11.52 -5.04 9.77
CA ALA A 108 -10.85 -5.88 8.79
C ALA A 108 -9.46 -6.34 9.24
N PHE A 109 -8.68 -5.43 9.83
CA PHE A 109 -7.35 -5.79 10.35
C PHE A 109 -7.46 -6.81 11.49
N LEU A 110 -8.42 -6.66 12.41
CA LEU A 110 -8.66 -7.63 13.46
C LEU A 110 -9.09 -8.99 12.89
N ALA A 111 -10.04 -9.01 11.95
CA ALA A 111 -10.49 -10.23 11.27
C ALA A 111 -9.32 -10.94 10.57
N TYR A 112 -8.45 -10.18 9.88
CA TYR A 112 -7.23 -10.70 9.29
C TYR A 112 -6.32 -11.36 10.33
N ARG A 113 -6.11 -10.71 11.48
CA ARG A 113 -5.28 -11.25 12.58
C ARG A 113 -5.87 -12.49 13.23
N LEU A 114 -7.19 -12.67 13.16
CA LEU A 114 -7.91 -13.87 13.60
C LEU A 114 -7.94 -14.98 12.54
N GLY A 115 -7.33 -14.79 11.36
CA GLY A 115 -7.36 -15.74 10.25
C GLY A 115 -8.70 -15.78 9.51
N ARG A 116 -9.60 -14.81 9.75
CA ARG A 116 -10.93 -14.71 9.12
C ARG A 116 -10.83 -13.88 7.85
N HIS A 117 -10.15 -14.42 6.85
CA HIS A 117 -9.79 -13.66 5.64
C HIS A 117 -11.01 -13.16 4.85
N ASP A 118 -12.07 -13.95 4.71
CA ASP A 118 -13.28 -13.51 3.99
C ASP A 118 -14.00 -12.36 4.70
N GLU A 119 -14.02 -12.39 6.05
CA GLU A 119 -14.55 -11.28 6.85
C GLU A 119 -13.70 -10.03 6.69
N ALA A 120 -12.37 -10.17 6.69
CA ALA A 120 -11.47 -9.05 6.46
C ALA A 120 -11.63 -8.43 5.07
N VAL A 121 -11.81 -9.24 4.03
CA VAL A 121 -12.09 -8.75 2.67
C VAL A 121 -13.41 -7.99 2.63
N ARG A 122 -14.51 -8.59 3.09
CA ARG A 122 -15.83 -7.92 3.09
C ARG A 122 -15.80 -6.58 3.83
N SER A 123 -15.17 -6.52 5.00
CA SER A 123 -15.05 -5.27 5.76
C SER A 123 -14.24 -4.20 5.01
N LEU A 124 -13.22 -4.58 4.22
CA LEU A 124 -12.50 -3.61 3.37
C LEU A 124 -13.31 -3.20 2.13
N GLU A 125 -14.09 -4.11 1.55
CA GLU A 125 -15.00 -3.79 0.44
C GLU A 125 -16.08 -2.79 0.90
N ASP A 126 -16.66 -3.01 2.08
CA ASP A 126 -17.58 -2.06 2.72
C ASP A 126 -16.91 -0.70 2.93
N ALA A 127 -15.65 -0.68 3.40
CA ALA A 127 -14.90 0.55 3.59
C ALA A 127 -14.68 1.32 2.27
N ILE A 128 -14.48 0.62 1.14
CA ILE A 128 -14.38 1.23 -0.20
C ILE A 128 -15.72 1.87 -0.59
N ILE A 129 -16.84 1.16 -0.43
CA ILE A 129 -18.17 1.69 -0.75
C ILE A 129 -18.48 2.95 0.07
N VAL A 130 -18.15 2.93 1.36
CA VAL A 130 -18.32 4.09 2.25
C VAL A 130 -17.44 5.26 1.80
N CYS A 131 -16.19 4.99 1.40
CA CYS A 131 -15.32 6.00 0.80
C CYS A 131 -15.93 6.61 -0.46
N ASP A 132 -16.46 5.80 -1.38
CA ASP A 132 -17.09 6.31 -2.60
C ASP A 132 -18.28 7.24 -2.25
N HIS A 133 -19.08 6.88 -1.25
CA HIS A 133 -20.15 7.75 -0.75
C HIS A 133 -19.64 9.09 -0.18
N LEU A 134 -18.52 9.06 0.57
CA LEU A 134 -17.89 10.30 1.06
C LEU A 134 -17.42 11.21 -0.08
N ALA A 135 -16.90 10.64 -1.15
CA ALA A 135 -16.48 11.40 -2.32
C ALA A 135 -17.66 12.00 -3.08
N ASP A 136 -18.73 11.23 -3.30
CA ASP A 136 -19.85 11.62 -4.14
C ASP A 136 -20.81 12.58 -3.45
N VAL A 137 -21.12 12.35 -2.17
CA VAL A 137 -22.11 13.15 -1.43
C VAL A 137 -21.48 14.36 -0.75
N PHE A 138 -20.28 14.20 -0.17
CA PHE A 138 -19.63 15.24 0.64
C PHE A 138 -18.41 15.88 -0.04
N GLY A 139 -18.03 15.41 -1.24
CA GLY A 139 -16.87 15.95 -1.96
C GLY A 139 -15.54 15.68 -1.26
N ASP A 140 -15.44 14.59 -0.48
CA ASP A 140 -14.22 14.25 0.22
C ASP A 140 -13.15 13.68 -0.71
N ALA A 141 -11.89 14.12 -0.51
CA ALA A 141 -10.74 13.64 -1.26
C ALA A 141 -10.21 12.33 -0.66
N ILE A 142 -10.93 11.23 -0.84
CA ILE A 142 -10.64 9.93 -0.19
C ILE A 142 -9.91 8.91 -1.07
N GLU A 143 -9.47 9.30 -2.28
CA GLU A 143 -8.89 8.38 -3.26
C GLU A 143 -7.69 7.59 -2.72
N PHE A 144 -6.78 8.29 -2.01
CA PHE A 144 -5.63 7.65 -1.38
C PHE A 144 -6.04 6.56 -0.38
N ARG A 145 -7.15 6.78 0.35
CA ARG A 145 -7.67 5.81 1.33
C ARG A 145 -8.31 4.61 0.64
N ARG A 146 -9.05 4.85 -0.43
CA ARG A 146 -9.65 3.80 -1.26
C ARG A 146 -8.59 2.86 -1.84
N ILE A 147 -7.49 3.40 -2.36
CA ILE A 147 -6.33 2.61 -2.82
C ILE A 147 -5.70 1.82 -1.67
N HIS A 148 -5.53 2.45 -0.50
CA HIS A 148 -4.99 1.76 0.68
C HIS A 148 -5.85 0.54 1.08
N PHE A 149 -7.18 0.65 1.00
CA PHE A 149 -8.09 -0.48 1.25
C PHE A 149 -7.99 -1.56 0.18
N ALA A 150 -7.97 -1.18 -1.10
CA ALA A 150 -7.81 -2.14 -2.19
C ALA A 150 -6.51 -2.95 -2.07
N ARG A 151 -5.41 -2.26 -1.78
CA ARG A 151 -4.12 -2.90 -1.47
C ARG A 151 -4.23 -3.90 -0.32
N ASN A 152 -4.93 -3.53 0.76
CA ASN A 152 -5.08 -4.42 1.91
C ASN A 152 -5.94 -5.64 1.55
N ILE A 153 -6.94 -5.52 0.67
CA ILE A 153 -7.69 -6.67 0.13
C ILE A 153 -6.73 -7.62 -0.59
N LEU A 154 -5.90 -7.11 -1.50
CA LEU A 154 -4.92 -7.94 -2.23
C LEU A 154 -3.94 -8.65 -1.27
N ARG A 155 -3.53 -7.96 -0.20
CA ARG A 155 -2.70 -8.56 0.86
C ARG A 155 -3.42 -9.69 1.60
N VAL A 156 -4.71 -9.54 1.91
CA VAL A 156 -5.48 -10.60 2.58
C VAL A 156 -5.69 -11.79 1.62
N GLN A 157 -6.01 -11.51 0.35
CA GLN A 157 -6.27 -12.52 -0.66
C GLN A 157 -5.04 -13.40 -0.97
N CYS A 158 -3.81 -12.95 -0.71
CA CYS A 158 -2.60 -13.77 -0.91
C CYS A 158 -2.56 -15.04 -0.07
N HIS A 159 -3.45 -15.20 0.93
CA HIS A 159 -3.58 -16.42 1.72
C HIS A 159 -4.48 -17.49 1.09
N GLY A 160 -5.21 -17.19 0.02
CA GLY A 160 -6.13 -18.14 -0.61
C GLY A 160 -6.23 -18.07 -2.13
N ALA A 161 -5.86 -16.96 -2.76
CA ALA A 161 -5.87 -16.81 -4.21
C ALA A 161 -4.56 -17.30 -4.85
N PRO A 162 -4.60 -17.77 -6.11
CA PRO A 162 -3.39 -18.07 -6.88
C PRO A 162 -2.48 -16.84 -7.01
N SER A 163 -1.16 -17.04 -6.91
CA SER A 163 -0.19 -15.94 -7.00
C SER A 163 -0.30 -15.17 -8.32
N GLU A 164 -0.61 -15.86 -9.43
CA GLU A 164 -0.84 -15.24 -10.74
C GLU A 164 -1.89 -14.11 -10.66
N ARG A 165 -3.03 -14.39 -10.02
CA ARG A 165 -4.11 -13.42 -9.83
C ARG A 165 -3.68 -12.26 -8.94
N ILE A 166 -2.99 -12.53 -7.83
CA ILE A 166 -2.49 -11.47 -6.95
C ILE A 166 -1.52 -10.55 -7.67
N VAL A 167 -0.64 -11.08 -8.52
CA VAL A 167 0.28 -10.28 -9.33
C VAL A 167 -0.50 -9.44 -10.35
N ALA A 168 -1.46 -10.04 -11.06
CA ALA A 168 -2.30 -9.32 -12.02
C ALA A 168 -3.05 -8.15 -11.37
N ASP A 169 -3.77 -8.43 -10.27
CA ASP A 169 -4.57 -7.42 -9.56
C ASP A 169 -3.68 -6.33 -8.93
N THR A 170 -2.47 -6.67 -8.49
CA THR A 170 -1.50 -5.67 -7.99
C THR A 170 -0.96 -4.80 -9.11
N VAL A 171 -0.65 -5.37 -10.28
CA VAL A 171 -0.23 -4.61 -11.46
C VAL A 171 -1.34 -3.66 -11.93
N ASP A 172 -2.58 -4.13 -11.94
CA ASP A 172 -3.74 -3.32 -12.27
C ASP A 172 -3.90 -2.15 -11.28
N LEU A 173 -3.74 -2.39 -9.97
CA LEU A 173 -3.72 -1.32 -8.98
C LEU A 173 -2.59 -0.31 -9.22
N LEU A 174 -1.40 -0.75 -9.63
CA LEU A 174 -0.30 0.16 -9.97
C LEU A 174 -0.69 1.06 -11.15
N TYR A 175 -1.24 0.49 -12.23
CA TYR A 175 -1.74 1.27 -13.37
C TYR A 175 -2.82 2.27 -12.97
N TYR A 176 -3.74 1.85 -12.11
CA TYR A 176 -4.76 2.73 -11.55
C TYR A 176 -4.14 3.92 -10.80
N ILE A 177 -3.17 3.66 -9.91
CA ILE A 177 -2.43 4.72 -9.20
C ILE A 177 -1.69 5.63 -10.20
N GLY A 178 -1.21 5.08 -11.31
CA GLY A 178 -0.63 5.80 -12.44
C GLY A 178 -1.59 6.71 -13.22
N GLY A 179 -2.89 6.64 -12.94
CA GLY A 179 -3.91 7.50 -13.54
C GLY A 179 -4.86 6.80 -14.51
N ASP A 180 -4.67 5.49 -14.77
CA ASP A 180 -5.60 4.73 -15.61
C ASP A 180 -6.78 4.22 -14.78
N ALA A 181 -7.83 5.05 -14.69
CA ALA A 181 -9.04 4.72 -13.93
C ALA A 181 -9.72 3.41 -14.37
N SER A 182 -9.49 2.94 -15.60
CA SER A 182 -10.08 1.69 -16.11
C SER A 182 -9.45 0.43 -15.52
N ARG A 183 -8.29 0.57 -14.86
CA ARG A 183 -7.47 -0.54 -14.33
C ARG A 183 -7.73 -0.82 -12.85
N TRP A 184 -8.87 -0.40 -12.33
CA TRP A 184 -9.25 -0.76 -10.96
C TRP A 184 -9.43 -2.29 -10.84
N PRO A 185 -8.71 -2.99 -9.93
CA PRO A 185 -8.63 -4.44 -9.94
C PRO A 185 -9.78 -5.16 -9.22
N LEU A 186 -10.57 -4.44 -8.43
CA LEU A 186 -11.62 -5.03 -7.61
C LEU A 186 -12.99 -4.85 -8.28
N ALA A 187 -13.85 -5.85 -8.16
CA ALA A 187 -15.24 -5.70 -8.61
C ALA A 187 -15.96 -4.59 -7.81
N VAL A 188 -15.74 -4.55 -6.49
CA VAL A 188 -16.23 -3.44 -5.66
C VAL A 188 -15.52 -2.14 -6.05
N GLY A 189 -16.28 -1.07 -6.20
CA GLY A 189 -15.72 0.22 -6.59
C GLY A 189 -15.35 0.31 -8.09
N GLN A 190 -15.60 -0.70 -8.91
CA GLN A 190 -15.26 -0.61 -10.34
C GLN A 190 -15.98 0.57 -11.01
N GLY A 191 -15.23 1.37 -11.77
CA GLY A 191 -15.74 2.60 -12.39
C GLY A 191 -15.95 3.76 -11.41
N LEU A 192 -15.66 3.56 -10.12
CA LEU A 192 -15.63 4.60 -9.10
C LEU A 192 -14.17 5.06 -8.89
N GLY A 193 -14.03 6.26 -8.35
CA GLY A 193 -12.74 6.87 -8.07
C GLY A 193 -12.12 7.66 -9.21
N LYS A 194 -11.12 8.46 -8.84
CA LYS A 194 -10.48 9.50 -9.66
C LYS A 194 -8.99 9.56 -9.33
N PRO A 195 -8.15 8.65 -9.86
CA PRO A 195 -6.73 8.57 -9.51
C PRO A 195 -5.94 9.84 -9.86
N GLU A 196 -6.45 10.68 -10.77
CA GLU A 196 -5.93 12.01 -11.08
C GLU A 196 -6.01 12.99 -9.89
N ARG A 197 -6.84 12.70 -8.87
CA ARG A 197 -6.92 13.51 -7.64
C ARG A 197 -5.80 13.24 -6.64
N LEU A 198 -4.98 12.20 -6.84
CA LEU A 198 -3.83 11.93 -5.99
C LEU A 198 -2.76 13.00 -6.19
N SER A 199 -2.24 13.56 -5.10
CA SER A 199 -1.01 14.35 -5.16
C SER A 199 0.17 13.46 -5.55
N ALA A 200 1.26 14.07 -6.07
CA ALA A 200 2.47 13.32 -6.41
C ALA A 200 3.02 12.52 -5.21
N ALA A 201 2.98 13.10 -4.01
CA ALA A 201 3.42 12.43 -2.79
C ALA A 201 2.53 11.23 -2.42
N GLN A 202 1.21 11.38 -2.53
CA GLN A 202 0.26 10.28 -2.30
C GLN A 202 0.45 9.16 -3.32
N ARG A 203 0.69 9.51 -4.58
CA ARG A 203 0.96 8.55 -5.65
C ARG A 203 2.23 7.75 -5.37
N GLY A 204 3.35 8.43 -5.08
CA GLY A 204 4.61 7.77 -4.75
C GLY A 204 4.48 6.79 -3.58
N CYS A 205 3.81 7.23 -2.50
CA CYS A 205 3.57 6.37 -1.34
C CYS A 205 2.63 5.19 -1.65
N ALA A 206 1.54 5.42 -2.39
CA ALA A 206 0.61 4.37 -2.77
C ALA A 206 1.29 3.31 -3.65
N VAL A 207 2.16 3.72 -4.58
CA VAL A 207 2.98 2.83 -5.40
C VAL A 207 3.92 2.00 -4.52
N ASP A 208 4.70 2.65 -3.66
CA ASP A 208 5.65 1.99 -2.76
C ASP A 208 4.96 0.97 -1.85
N GLU A 209 3.82 1.33 -1.27
CA GLU A 209 3.04 0.44 -0.43
C GLU A 209 2.44 -0.73 -1.21
N THR A 210 1.98 -0.50 -2.44
CA THR A 210 1.30 -1.50 -3.26
C THR A 210 2.28 -2.55 -3.77
N ILE A 211 3.42 -2.13 -4.31
CA ILE A 211 4.38 -3.05 -4.91
C ILE A 211 4.96 -4.05 -3.89
N ILE A 212 5.15 -3.64 -2.63
CA ILE A 212 5.70 -4.55 -1.61
C ILE A 212 4.76 -5.71 -1.26
N ASN A 213 3.48 -5.70 -1.66
CA ASN A 213 2.63 -6.89 -1.56
C ASN A 213 3.19 -8.07 -2.37
N LEU A 214 3.93 -7.79 -3.44
CA LEU A 214 4.57 -8.83 -4.26
C LEU A 214 5.81 -9.43 -3.61
N ALA A 215 6.34 -8.83 -2.55
CA ALA A 215 7.42 -9.41 -1.73
C ALA A 215 6.89 -10.30 -0.59
N LEU A 216 5.57 -10.44 -0.42
CA LEU A 216 5.03 -11.33 0.60
C LEU A 216 5.44 -12.78 0.31
N ALA A 217 5.86 -13.52 1.33
CA ALA A 217 6.34 -14.90 1.17
C ALA A 217 5.34 -15.87 0.52
N LYS A 218 4.05 -15.53 0.53
CA LYS A 218 2.97 -16.32 -0.11
C LYS A 218 2.78 -16.02 -1.60
N VAL A 219 3.44 -14.99 -2.13
CA VAL A 219 3.29 -14.55 -3.52
C VAL A 219 4.50 -15.02 -4.31
N ASP A 220 4.29 -15.96 -5.23
CA ASP A 220 5.24 -16.21 -6.29
C ASP A 220 5.06 -15.15 -7.39
N ILE A 221 5.87 -14.10 -7.34
CA ILE A 221 5.87 -13.05 -8.37
C ILE A 221 6.22 -13.61 -9.77
N GLY A 222 6.98 -14.70 -9.85
CA GLY A 222 7.36 -15.34 -11.11
C GLY A 222 6.18 -15.95 -11.85
N ALA A 223 5.18 -16.45 -11.12
CA ALA A 223 3.95 -17.00 -11.69
C ALA A 223 3.15 -15.94 -12.48
N GLY A 224 3.24 -14.67 -12.09
CA GLY A 224 2.55 -13.55 -12.74
C GLY A 224 3.36 -12.82 -13.81
N ARG A 225 4.48 -13.38 -14.31
CA ARG A 225 5.36 -12.70 -15.28
C ARG A 225 4.63 -12.18 -16.53
N GLY A 226 3.55 -12.85 -16.95
CA GLY A 226 2.74 -12.43 -18.10
C GLY A 226 2.02 -11.09 -17.91
N PHE A 227 1.78 -10.67 -16.66
CA PHE A 227 1.06 -9.44 -16.34
C PHE A 227 2.00 -8.25 -16.14
N VAL A 228 3.26 -8.48 -15.76
CA VAL A 228 4.25 -7.41 -15.64
C VAL A 228 4.61 -6.89 -17.05
N PRO A 229 4.38 -5.59 -17.36
CA PRO A 229 4.60 -5.06 -18.69
C PRO A 229 6.07 -5.21 -19.09
N ARG A 230 6.31 -5.74 -20.30
CA ARG A 230 7.67 -5.80 -20.84
C ARG A 230 8.21 -4.39 -21.04
N ILE A 231 9.53 -4.23 -20.93
CA ILE A 231 10.24 -2.93 -21.06
C ILE A 231 9.77 -2.13 -22.29
N VAL A 232 9.54 -2.79 -23.42
CA VAL A 232 9.10 -2.15 -24.68
C VAL A 232 7.72 -1.50 -24.59
N HIS A 233 6.88 -1.90 -23.64
CA HIS A 233 5.54 -1.35 -23.41
C HIS A 233 5.51 -0.30 -22.30
N ARG A 234 6.68 0.10 -21.77
CA ARG A 234 6.78 1.10 -20.69
C ARG A 234 6.96 2.54 -21.19
N GLN A 235 6.86 2.75 -22.50
CA GLN A 235 6.93 4.10 -23.07
C GLN A 235 5.74 4.93 -22.55
N GLY A 236 6.03 6.09 -21.95
CA GLY A 236 5.02 7.00 -21.41
C GLY A 236 4.65 6.77 -19.94
N PHE A 237 5.26 5.78 -19.26
CA PHE A 237 5.07 5.65 -17.82
C PHE A 237 5.76 6.80 -17.07
N ASP A 238 5.13 7.24 -15.99
CA ASP A 238 5.81 8.12 -15.05
C ASP A 238 6.99 7.40 -14.38
N GLY A 239 7.83 8.19 -13.70
CA GLY A 239 9.02 7.67 -13.04
C GLY A 239 8.67 6.56 -12.04
N HIS A 240 7.63 6.75 -11.23
CA HIS A 240 7.24 5.81 -10.17
C HIS A 240 6.81 4.46 -10.73
N LEU A 241 5.97 4.45 -11.77
CA LEU A 241 5.56 3.21 -12.45
C LEU A 241 6.73 2.50 -13.10
N LEU A 242 7.60 3.24 -13.79
CA LEU A 242 8.77 2.65 -14.44
C LEU A 242 9.69 1.96 -13.41
N ALA A 243 10.02 2.65 -12.31
CA ALA A 243 10.81 2.05 -11.24
C ALA A 243 10.10 0.85 -10.60
N SER A 244 8.79 0.92 -10.41
CA SER A 244 8.01 -0.21 -9.90
C SER A 244 8.17 -1.46 -10.74
N PHE A 245 8.09 -1.35 -12.07
CA PHE A 245 8.27 -2.51 -12.92
C PHE A 245 9.72 -2.99 -13.01
N GLU A 246 10.72 -2.11 -12.86
CA GLU A 246 12.11 -2.54 -12.66
C GLU A 246 12.29 -3.31 -11.34
N TRP A 247 11.61 -2.89 -10.26
CA TRP A 247 11.61 -3.64 -9.01
C TRP A 247 10.97 -5.03 -9.18
N CYS A 248 9.82 -5.12 -9.87
CA CYS A 248 9.17 -6.41 -10.16
C CYS A 248 10.10 -7.34 -10.95
N ASP A 249 10.76 -6.83 -11.99
CA ASP A 249 11.71 -7.60 -12.79
C ASP A 249 12.92 -8.07 -11.96
N ALA A 250 13.42 -7.22 -11.06
CA ALA A 250 14.48 -7.60 -10.14
C ALA A 250 14.03 -8.75 -9.23
N MET A 251 12.88 -8.65 -8.58
CA MET A 251 12.39 -9.68 -7.67
C MET A 251 12.06 -11.00 -8.39
N MET A 252 11.53 -10.95 -9.61
CA MET A 252 11.36 -12.15 -10.45
C MET A 252 12.70 -12.80 -10.81
N ALA A 253 13.71 -12.00 -11.16
CA ALA A 253 15.05 -12.52 -11.47
C ALA A 253 15.75 -13.11 -10.23
N LEU A 254 15.54 -12.51 -9.06
CA LEU A 254 16.00 -13.04 -7.78
C LEU A 254 15.41 -14.44 -7.52
N GLY A 255 14.09 -14.60 -7.66
CA GLY A 255 13.42 -15.90 -7.50
C GLY A 255 13.92 -16.95 -8.50
N ALA A 256 14.18 -16.54 -9.75
CA ALA A 256 14.75 -17.39 -10.79
C ALA A 256 16.26 -17.65 -10.65
N ARG A 257 16.93 -17.11 -9.62
CA ARG A 257 18.38 -17.17 -9.40
C ARG A 257 19.21 -16.61 -10.56
N ASP A 258 18.66 -15.67 -11.34
CA ASP A 258 19.37 -14.95 -12.40
C ASP A 258 20.02 -13.68 -11.84
N GLN A 259 21.23 -13.84 -11.32
CA GLN A 259 22.01 -12.75 -10.71
C GLN A 259 22.26 -11.58 -11.67
N ARG A 260 22.41 -11.84 -12.97
CA ARG A 260 22.72 -10.81 -13.95
C ARG A 260 21.51 -9.94 -14.22
N SER A 261 20.35 -10.55 -14.44
CA SER A 261 19.10 -9.81 -14.63
C SER A 261 18.70 -9.09 -13.35
N PHE A 262 18.83 -9.73 -12.19
CA PHE A 262 18.59 -9.11 -10.89
C PHE A 262 19.38 -7.82 -10.71
N ALA A 263 20.71 -7.88 -10.86
CA ALA A 263 21.56 -6.71 -10.67
C ALA A 263 21.25 -5.59 -11.69
N ARG A 264 20.96 -5.94 -12.94
CA ARG A 264 20.58 -4.96 -13.97
C ARG A 264 19.31 -4.20 -13.60
N HIS A 265 18.25 -4.92 -13.22
CA HIS A 265 16.97 -4.31 -12.87
C HIS A 265 17.04 -3.54 -11.55
N ALA A 266 17.81 -4.04 -10.58
CA ALA A 266 18.06 -3.31 -9.34
C ALA A 266 18.81 -1.99 -9.58
N ILE A 267 19.83 -1.99 -10.45
CA ILE A 267 20.51 -0.76 -10.87
C ILE A 267 19.51 0.22 -11.47
N ASN A 268 18.69 -0.23 -12.42
CA ASN A 268 17.70 0.62 -13.07
C ASN A 268 16.73 1.20 -12.04
N PHE A 269 16.17 0.39 -11.14
CA PHE A 269 15.30 0.85 -10.06
C PHE A 269 15.91 2.04 -9.29
N PHE A 270 17.15 1.89 -8.80
CA PHE A 270 17.83 2.95 -8.05
C PHE A 270 18.19 4.17 -8.91
N GLU A 271 18.49 3.98 -10.20
CA GLU A 271 18.84 5.06 -11.13
C GLU A 271 17.65 5.91 -11.57
N HIS A 272 16.40 5.40 -11.49
CA HIS A 272 15.21 6.21 -11.78
C HIS A 272 14.93 7.31 -10.75
N ARG A 273 15.69 7.37 -9.64
CA ARG A 273 15.66 8.47 -8.66
C ARG A 273 14.27 8.72 -8.04
N ASN A 274 13.41 7.71 -7.98
CA ASN A 274 12.12 7.81 -7.29
C ASN A 274 12.30 7.52 -5.81
N TYR A 275 12.77 8.51 -5.06
CA TYR A 275 13.08 8.37 -3.63
C TYR A 275 11.85 8.11 -2.75
N ASP A 276 10.65 8.23 -3.31
CA ASP A 276 9.39 7.89 -2.65
C ASP A 276 9.18 6.37 -2.51
N LEU A 277 9.92 5.55 -3.29
CA LEU A 277 9.85 4.07 -3.24
C LEU A 277 10.75 3.49 -2.14
N VAL A 278 10.49 3.97 -0.92
CA VAL A 278 11.30 3.72 0.27
C VAL A 278 11.33 2.25 0.67
N HIS A 279 10.16 1.65 0.85
CA HIS A 279 10.04 0.28 1.37
C HIS A 279 10.48 -0.72 0.29
N ALA A 280 10.13 -0.47 -0.96
CA ALA A 280 10.61 -1.25 -2.10
C ALA A 280 12.15 -1.24 -2.17
N GLY A 281 12.76 -0.06 -1.99
CA GLY A 281 14.22 0.07 -1.96
C GLY A 281 14.87 -0.71 -0.82
N GLN A 282 14.30 -0.65 0.38
CA GLN A 282 14.79 -1.41 1.55
C GLN A 282 14.76 -2.93 1.32
N ILE A 283 13.65 -3.46 0.79
CA ILE A 283 13.54 -4.89 0.47
C ILE A 283 14.59 -5.31 -0.55
N LEU A 284 14.85 -4.45 -1.54
CA LEU A 284 15.85 -4.72 -2.56
C LEU A 284 17.28 -4.67 -1.98
N ASP A 285 17.55 -3.74 -1.08
CA ASP A 285 18.82 -3.66 -0.34
C ASP A 285 19.09 -4.91 0.50
N ASP A 286 18.07 -5.38 1.23
CA ASP A 286 18.14 -6.60 2.03
C ASP A 286 18.42 -7.84 1.14
N ALA A 287 17.76 -7.92 -0.01
CA ALA A 287 17.99 -8.99 -0.99
C ALA A 287 19.44 -8.98 -1.54
N ILE A 288 20.00 -7.79 -1.80
CA ILE A 288 21.39 -7.64 -2.23
C ILE A 288 22.36 -8.08 -1.12
N ALA A 289 22.10 -7.69 0.12
CA ALA A 289 22.93 -8.10 1.26
C ALA A 289 22.91 -9.62 1.46
N ALA A 290 21.75 -10.26 1.35
CA ALA A 290 21.61 -11.71 1.44
C ALA A 290 22.40 -12.45 0.35
N GLN A 291 22.38 -11.97 -0.90
CA GLN A 291 23.18 -12.55 -1.98
C GLN A 291 24.70 -12.45 -1.71
N ALA A 292 25.16 -11.31 -1.19
CA ALA A 292 26.56 -11.11 -0.85
C ALA A 292 27.02 -12.09 0.25
N ALA A 293 26.21 -12.29 1.29
CA ALA A 293 26.50 -13.24 2.35
C ALA A 293 26.60 -14.68 1.85
N SER A 294 25.69 -15.11 0.97
CA SER A 294 25.72 -16.47 0.38
C SER A 294 26.92 -16.72 -0.54
N SER A 295 27.49 -15.67 -1.13
CA SER A 295 28.64 -15.79 -2.03
C SER A 295 29.95 -15.95 -1.25
N GLY A 296 30.03 -15.41 -0.02
CA GLY A 296 31.22 -15.48 0.83
C GLY A 296 31.37 -16.78 1.62
N SER A 297 30.31 -17.57 1.78
CA SER A 297 30.36 -18.85 2.50
C SER A 297 30.84 -20.03 1.63
N SER A 298 31.06 -19.80 0.33
CA SER A 298 31.41 -20.85 -0.66
C SER A 298 32.88 -20.80 -1.09
N SER A 299 33.70 -19.96 -0.45
CA SER A 299 35.14 -19.80 -0.68
C SER A 299 35.93 -20.25 0.54
#